data_AF-A0A7U2NGY0-F1
#
_entry.id   AF-A0A7U2NGY0-F1
#
_cell.length_a   1.000
_cell.length_b   1.000
_cell.length_c   1.000
_cell.angle_alpha   90.00
_cell.angle_beta   90.00
_cell.angle_gamma   90.00
#
_symmetry.space_group_name_H-M   'P 1'
#
loop_
_entity.id
_entity.type
_entity.pdbx_description
1 polymer ?
#
loop_
_entity_poly.entity_id
_entity_poly.type
_entity_poly.pdbx_seq_one_letter_code
_entity_poly.pdbx_strand_id
1 'polypeptide(L)'
;MQVIPKLIDYSCEQQGRYGFSIPFLIGAERYVTKNNDYSINDLLNDLKNSEIKYFISNCKELDEIIIGHHKTEYPHFADLKNYNSVYINDIDFLENTVNFQELINCITELYSCKIENELFSKNYYTRKWSNLTDSDITEIENAKKIKR
;
A
#
# COMPACT_ATOMS: atom_id res chain seq x y z
N MET A 1 0.52 -9.16 15.02
CA MET A 1 -0.75 -9.06 14.27
C MET A 1 -0.49 -8.02 13.19
N GLN A 2 -0.40 -8.42 11.93
CA GLN A 2 -0.14 -7.49 10.82
C GLN A 2 -1.35 -6.56 10.66
N VAL A 3 -1.14 -5.23 10.67
CA VAL A 3 -2.24 -4.25 10.55
C VAL A 3 -2.67 -4.10 9.10
N ILE A 4 -1.72 -4.25 8.17
CA ILE A 4 -1.90 -3.96 6.75
C ILE A 4 -3.08 -4.72 6.12
N PRO A 5 -3.25 -6.05 6.28
CA PRO A 5 -4.39 -6.75 5.67
C PRO A 5 -5.74 -6.20 6.16
N LYS A 6 -5.86 -5.95 7.47
CA LYS A 6 -7.10 -5.40 8.05
C LYS A 6 -7.37 -3.97 7.56
N LEU A 7 -6.32 -3.19 7.39
CA LEU A 7 -6.39 -1.81 6.93
C LEU A 7 -6.86 -1.77 5.47
N ILE A 8 -6.24 -2.57 4.59
CA ILE A 8 -6.64 -2.70 3.19
C ILE A 8 -8.08 -3.21 3.09
N ASP A 9 -8.46 -4.25 3.83
CA ASP A 9 -9.84 -4.75 3.90
C ASP A 9 -10.83 -3.64 4.29
N TYR A 10 -10.54 -2.90 5.36
CA TYR A 10 -11.41 -1.82 5.84
C TYR A 10 -11.66 -0.79 4.75
N SER A 11 -10.58 -0.32 4.12
CA SER A 11 -10.63 0.71 3.09
C SER A 11 -11.33 0.21 1.83
N CYS A 12 -10.98 -0.98 1.36
CA CYS A 12 -11.47 -1.51 0.10
C CYS A 12 -12.90 -2.04 0.18
N GLU A 13 -13.20 -2.84 1.21
CA GLU A 13 -14.47 -3.57 1.31
C GLU A 13 -15.54 -2.78 2.07
N GLN A 14 -15.16 -2.05 3.14
CA GLN A 14 -16.15 -1.32 3.94
C GLN A 14 -16.34 0.12 3.48
N GLN A 15 -15.27 0.79 3.03
CA GLN A 15 -15.32 2.18 2.57
C GLN A 15 -15.41 2.30 1.04
N GLY A 16 -15.28 1.20 0.29
CA GLY A 16 -15.32 1.20 -1.16
C GLY A 16 -14.13 1.90 -1.84
N ARG A 17 -13.07 2.23 -1.09
CA ARG A 17 -11.89 2.93 -1.59
C ARG A 17 -10.96 1.99 -2.37
N TYR A 18 -9.96 2.56 -3.04
CA TYR A 18 -9.05 1.81 -3.90
C TYR A 18 -7.84 1.21 -3.18
N GLY A 19 -7.54 1.68 -1.96
CA GLY A 19 -6.37 1.22 -1.21
C GLY A 19 -5.64 2.39 -0.52
N PHE A 20 -4.38 2.17 -0.19
CA PHE A 20 -3.52 3.16 0.46
C PHE A 20 -2.18 3.30 -0.23
N SER A 21 -1.57 4.48 -0.11
CA SER A 21 -0.20 4.69 -0.56
C SER A 21 0.79 3.86 0.25
N ILE A 22 1.92 3.55 -0.38
CA ILE A 22 2.98 2.74 0.22
C ILE A 22 3.55 3.39 1.51
N PRO A 23 3.86 4.70 1.55
CA PRO A 23 4.29 5.35 2.79
C PRO A 23 3.26 5.26 3.90
N PHE A 24 1.96 5.34 3.59
CA PHE A 24 0.90 5.25 4.59
C PHE A 24 0.86 3.87 5.25
N LEU A 25 0.93 2.80 4.45
CA LEU A 25 0.91 1.42 4.96
C LEU A 25 2.10 1.16 5.91
N ILE A 26 3.29 1.65 5.55
CA ILE A 26 4.48 1.55 6.39
C ILE A 26 4.29 2.36 7.67
N GLY A 27 3.84 3.62 7.56
CA GLY A 27 3.56 4.46 8.72
C GLY A 27 2.56 3.81 9.68
N ALA A 28 1.51 3.19 9.15
CA ALA A 28 0.50 2.49 9.93
C ALA A 28 1.07 1.27 10.67
N GLU A 29 1.84 0.41 9.99
CA GLU A 29 2.46 -0.76 10.63
C GLU A 29 3.46 -0.32 11.71
N ARG A 30 4.31 0.69 11.43
CA ARG A 30 5.25 1.28 12.41
C ARG A 30 4.51 1.85 13.62
N TYR A 31 3.42 2.59 13.40
CA TYR A 31 2.61 3.17 14.45
C TYR A 31 1.99 2.10 15.38
N VAL A 32 1.47 1.01 14.80
CA VAL A 32 0.77 -0.04 15.56
C VAL A 32 1.74 -0.98 16.27
N THR A 33 2.79 -1.42 15.58
CA THR A 33 3.74 -2.42 16.11
C THR A 33 4.86 -1.80 16.93
N LYS A 34 5.07 -0.48 16.80
CA LYS A 34 6.25 0.23 17.32
C LYS A 34 7.58 -0.27 16.72
N ASN A 35 7.53 -0.99 15.60
CA ASN A 35 8.71 -1.39 14.84
C ASN A 35 9.07 -0.30 13.83
N ASN A 36 9.95 0.63 14.20
CA ASN A 36 10.37 1.72 13.32
C ASN A 36 11.23 1.26 12.13
N ASP A 37 11.72 0.02 12.13
CA ASP A 37 12.57 -0.51 11.06
C ASP A 37 11.76 -1.17 9.93
N TYR A 38 10.43 -1.27 10.08
CA TYR A 38 9.56 -1.85 9.04
C TYR A 38 9.70 -1.08 7.73
N SER A 39 10.09 -1.76 6.67
CA SER A 39 10.54 -1.19 5.39
C SER A 39 9.61 -1.54 4.23
N ILE A 40 9.88 -0.96 3.06
CA ILE A 40 9.22 -1.34 1.79
C ILE A 40 9.45 -2.82 1.48
N ASN A 41 10.66 -3.31 1.74
CA ASN A 41 10.99 -4.71 1.54
C ASN A 41 10.14 -5.61 2.45
N ASP A 42 9.94 -5.23 3.70
CA ASP A 42 9.10 -5.99 4.63
C ASP A 42 7.64 -5.98 4.18
N LEU A 43 7.09 -4.81 3.85
CA LEU A 43 5.74 -4.66 3.31
C LEU A 43 5.51 -5.57 2.10
N LEU A 44 6.35 -5.46 1.08
CA LEU A 44 6.13 -6.19 -0.17
C LEU A 44 6.32 -7.70 0.03
N ASN A 45 7.27 -8.15 0.86
CA ASN A 45 7.43 -9.56 1.17
C ASN A 45 6.24 -10.12 1.99
N ASP A 46 5.72 -9.36 2.95
CA ASP A 46 4.53 -9.74 3.71
C ASP A 46 3.32 -9.93 2.78
N LEU A 47 3.09 -8.98 1.86
CA LEU A 47 2.00 -9.05 0.88
C LEU A 47 2.20 -10.21 -0.10
N LYS A 48 3.41 -10.39 -0.63
CA LYS A 48 3.75 -11.47 -1.56
C LYS A 48 3.48 -12.85 -0.97
N ASN A 49 3.72 -13.03 0.33
CA ASN A 49 3.57 -14.32 1.02
C ASN A 49 2.18 -14.49 1.67
N SER A 50 1.26 -13.55 1.46
CA SER A 50 -0.10 -13.63 1.97
C SER A 50 -0.97 -14.59 1.15
N GLU A 51 -2.03 -15.13 1.75
CA GLU A 51 -3.08 -15.87 1.02
C GLU A 51 -4.05 -14.93 0.26
N ILE A 52 -4.00 -13.63 0.55
CA ILE A 52 -4.86 -12.60 -0.05
C ILE A 52 -4.14 -11.98 -1.23
N LYS A 53 -4.88 -11.72 -2.32
CA LYS A 53 -4.36 -11.03 -3.50
C LYS A 53 -4.41 -9.52 -3.31
N TYR A 54 -3.29 -8.86 -3.54
CA TYR A 54 -3.15 -7.41 -3.48
C TYR A 54 -2.77 -6.84 -4.84
N PHE A 55 -3.27 -5.64 -5.13
CA PHE A 55 -3.11 -4.98 -6.42
C PHE A 55 -2.38 -3.66 -6.20
N ILE A 56 -1.21 -3.54 -6.83
CA ILE A 56 -0.44 -2.31 -6.92
C ILE A 56 -0.97 -1.55 -8.14
N SER A 57 -1.51 -0.36 -7.93
CA SER A 57 -2.14 0.43 -8.98
C SER A 57 -1.82 1.91 -8.88
N ASN A 58 -1.93 2.63 -10.00
CA ASN A 58 -1.71 4.07 -10.03
C ASN A 58 -2.98 4.82 -9.61
N CYS A 59 -2.90 5.61 -8.54
CA CYS A 59 -3.90 6.62 -8.21
C CYS A 59 -3.58 7.92 -8.95
N LYS A 60 -4.11 8.05 -10.17
CA LYS A 60 -3.89 9.22 -11.05
C LYS A 60 -4.29 10.54 -10.39
N GLU A 61 -5.32 10.53 -9.55
CA GLU A 61 -5.75 11.73 -8.85
C GLU A 61 -4.71 12.23 -7.86
N LEU A 62 -4.00 11.33 -7.16
CA LEU A 62 -2.97 11.70 -6.18
C LEU A 62 -1.57 11.71 -6.77
N ASP A 63 -1.38 11.18 -7.98
CA ASP A 63 -0.06 10.86 -8.54
C ASP A 63 0.75 9.97 -7.58
N GLU A 64 0.12 8.86 -7.16
CA GLU A 64 0.67 7.94 -6.17
C GLU A 64 0.40 6.49 -6.51
N ILE A 65 1.34 5.62 -6.17
CA ILE A 65 1.13 4.17 -6.18
C ILE A 65 0.37 3.78 -4.91
N ILE A 66 -0.70 3.03 -5.10
CA ILE A 66 -1.52 2.50 -4.02
C ILE A 66 -1.58 0.98 -4.05
N ILE A 67 -1.78 0.38 -2.88
CA ILE A 67 -2.01 -1.05 -2.69
C ILE A 67 -3.42 -1.25 -2.16
N GLY A 68 -4.19 -2.09 -2.85
CA GLY A 68 -5.56 -2.43 -2.47
C GLY A 68 -6.00 -3.80 -2.98
N HIS A 69 -7.32 -3.99 -3.06
CA HIS A 69 -7.94 -5.18 -3.65
C HIS A 69 -8.29 -4.98 -5.13
N HIS A 70 -8.66 -6.08 -5.79
CA HIS A 70 -9.18 -6.04 -7.16
C HIS A 70 -10.45 -5.20 -7.21
N LYS A 71 -10.61 -4.47 -8.31
CA LYS A 71 -11.81 -3.69 -8.61
C LYS A 71 -12.40 -4.16 -9.92
N THR A 72 -13.72 -4.01 -10.06
CA THR A 72 -14.47 -4.50 -11.22
C THR A 72 -14.02 -3.90 -12.55
N GLU A 73 -13.49 -2.69 -12.50
CA GLU A 73 -12.96 -1.92 -13.63
C GLU A 73 -11.52 -2.30 -13.99
N TYR A 74 -10.83 -3.08 -13.15
CA TYR A 74 -9.49 -3.57 -13.46
C TYR A 74 -9.59 -4.73 -14.46
N PRO A 75 -8.53 -4.98 -15.26
CA PRO A 75 -8.43 -6.19 -16.05
C PRO A 75 -8.60 -7.45 -15.19
N HIS A 76 -8.93 -8.56 -15.83
CA HIS A 76 -9.01 -9.83 -15.15
C HIS A 76 -7.62 -10.18 -14.58
N PHE A 77 -7.54 -10.55 -13.29
CA PHE A 77 -6.25 -10.68 -12.60
C PHE A 77 -5.30 -11.72 -13.23
N ALA A 78 -5.83 -12.67 -14.00
CA ALA A 78 -5.04 -13.67 -14.72
C ALA A 78 -4.19 -13.08 -15.85
N ASP A 79 -4.55 -11.89 -16.35
CA ASP A 79 -3.84 -11.19 -17.41
C ASP A 79 -2.79 -10.21 -16.86
N LEU A 80 -2.79 -9.99 -15.54
CA LEU A 80 -1.88 -9.08 -14.89
C LEU A 80 -0.58 -9.77 -14.52
N LYS A 81 0.52 -9.04 -14.69
CA LYS A 81 1.80 -9.45 -14.14
C LYS A 81 1.72 -9.55 -12.62
N ASN A 82 2.22 -10.66 -12.08
CA ASN A 82 2.18 -10.88 -10.65
C ASN A 82 3.46 -11.52 -10.11
N TYR A 83 3.67 -11.31 -8.81
CA TYR A 83 4.65 -11.99 -8.00
C TYR A 83 3.91 -12.64 -6.84
N ASN A 84 3.45 -13.87 -7.07
CA ASN A 84 2.56 -14.60 -6.15
C ASN A 84 1.28 -13.79 -5.89
N SER A 85 1.09 -13.31 -4.66
CA SER A 85 -0.10 -12.59 -4.22
C SER A 85 -0.08 -11.09 -4.54
N VAL A 86 1.00 -10.56 -5.11
CA VAL A 86 1.11 -9.15 -5.52
C VAL A 86 0.93 -9.04 -7.03
N TYR A 87 -0.10 -8.31 -7.46
CA TYR A 87 -0.46 -8.07 -8.86
C TYR A 87 -0.20 -6.61 -9.22
N ILE A 88 0.31 -6.35 -10.42
CA ILE A 88 0.58 -5.00 -10.93
C ILE A 88 -0.51 -4.63 -11.92
N ASN A 89 -1.09 -3.45 -11.76
CA ASN A 89 -2.19 -2.94 -12.59
C ASN A 89 -1.93 -1.50 -13.03
N ASP A 90 -1.85 -1.25 -14.33
CA ASP A 90 -1.82 0.10 -14.94
C ASP A 90 -0.60 0.93 -14.47
N ILE A 91 0.59 0.31 -14.44
CA ILE A 91 1.85 0.98 -14.11
C ILE A 91 2.99 0.48 -15.01
N ASP A 92 3.14 1.11 -16.18
CA ASP A 92 4.09 0.71 -17.24
C ASP A 92 5.50 0.37 -16.73
N PHE A 93 6.10 1.23 -15.90
CA PHE A 93 7.48 1.01 -15.45
C PHE A 93 7.61 -0.16 -14.47
N LEU A 94 6.56 -0.43 -13.66
CA LEU A 94 6.54 -1.61 -12.80
C LEU A 94 6.23 -2.87 -13.59
N GLU A 95 5.39 -2.78 -14.62
CA GLU A 95 5.11 -3.90 -15.54
C GLU A 95 6.36 -4.37 -16.30
N ASN A 96 7.40 -3.54 -16.41
CA ASN A 96 8.67 -3.89 -17.05
C ASN A 96 9.72 -4.56 -16.13
N THR A 97 9.47 -4.66 -14.82
CA THR A 97 10.42 -5.26 -13.84
C THR A 97 10.72 -6.74 -14.10
N VAL A 98 11.97 -7.21 -14.21
CA VAL A 98 12.22 -8.62 -14.58
C VAL A 98 11.88 -9.57 -13.42
N ASN A 99 12.00 -9.12 -12.18
CA ASN A 99 11.80 -9.93 -10.99
C ASN A 99 11.28 -9.11 -9.80
N PHE A 100 10.92 -9.80 -8.71
CA PHE A 100 10.36 -9.16 -7.53
C PHE A 100 11.32 -8.20 -6.82
N GLN A 101 12.63 -8.45 -6.89
CA GLN A 101 13.62 -7.55 -6.28
C GLN A 101 13.69 -6.22 -7.04
N GLU A 102 13.56 -6.23 -8.37
CA GLU A 102 13.47 -5.01 -9.17
C GLU A 102 12.21 -4.20 -8.83
N LEU A 103 11.07 -4.86 -8.62
CA LEU A 103 9.86 -4.20 -8.12
C LEU A 103 10.11 -3.48 -6.78
N ILE A 104 10.74 -4.17 -5.82
CA ILE A 104 11.10 -3.58 -4.52
C ILE A 104 12.03 -2.38 -4.73
N ASN A 105 13.05 -2.49 -5.58
CA ASN A 105 14.01 -1.42 -5.83
C ASN A 105 13.33 -0.18 -6.45
N CYS A 106 12.48 -0.36 -7.46
CA CYS A 106 11.73 0.73 -8.08
C CYS A 106 10.83 1.46 -7.07
N ILE A 107 10.09 0.71 -6.25
CA ILE A 107 9.23 1.31 -5.21
C ILE A 107 10.09 2.00 -4.14
N THR A 108 11.23 1.41 -3.79
CA THR A 108 12.17 1.99 -2.82
C THR A 108 12.71 3.33 -3.29
N GLU A 109 13.13 3.43 -4.55
CA GLU A 109 13.61 4.68 -5.14
C GLU A 109 12.57 5.82 -5.07
N LEU A 110 11.28 5.48 -5.22
CA LEU A 110 10.18 6.47 -5.19
C LEU A 110 9.84 6.98 -3.79
N TYR A 111 10.03 6.14 -2.76
CA TYR A 111 9.42 6.35 -1.45
C TYR A 111 10.37 6.34 -0.25
N SER A 112 11.60 5.83 -0.37
CA SER A 112 12.54 5.73 0.76
C SER A 112 12.74 7.06 1.48
N CYS A 113 13.04 8.12 0.74
CA CYS A 113 13.24 9.46 1.29
C CYS A 113 11.99 9.96 2.04
N LYS A 114 10.78 9.67 1.55
CA LYS A 114 9.55 10.07 2.26
C LYS A 114 9.41 9.30 3.58
N ILE A 115 9.64 7.99 3.54
CA ILE A 115 9.52 7.11 4.71
C ILE A 115 10.56 7.44 5.78
N GLU A 116 11.80 7.74 5.37
CA GLU A 116 12.90 8.15 6.25
C GLU A 116 12.62 9.48 6.94
N ASN A 117 11.90 10.39 6.28
CA ASN A 117 11.48 11.69 6.83
C ASN A 117 10.09 11.63 7.50
N GLU A 118 9.55 10.44 7.77
CA GLU A 118 8.22 10.22 8.37
C GLU A 118 7.07 10.91 7.62
N LEU A 119 7.20 11.04 6.30
CA LEU A 119 6.20 11.62 5.41
C LEU A 119 5.24 10.51 4.92
N PHE A 120 4.35 10.08 5.80
CA PHE A 120 3.48 8.92 5.58
C PHE A 120 2.10 9.26 4.97
N SER A 121 1.62 10.48 5.15
CA SER A 121 0.27 10.89 4.74
C SER A 121 0.34 12.00 3.68
N LYS A 122 -0.37 11.83 2.57
CA LYS A 122 -0.48 12.85 1.51
C LYS A 122 -1.88 13.44 1.54
N ASN A 123 -1.95 14.74 1.82
CA ASN A 123 -3.23 15.44 1.81
C ASN A 123 -3.76 15.59 0.38
N TYR A 124 -5.00 15.15 0.14
CA TYR A 124 -5.60 15.16 -1.20
C TYR A 124 -5.65 16.55 -1.83
N TYR A 125 -6.06 17.56 -1.07
CA TYR A 125 -6.30 18.91 -1.58
C TYR A 125 -5.01 19.72 -1.76
N THR A 126 -4.12 19.66 -0.77
CA THR A 126 -2.88 20.46 -0.77
C THR A 126 -1.73 19.76 -1.47
N ARG A 127 -1.85 18.46 -1.73
CA ARG A 127 -0.79 17.56 -2.24
C ARG A 127 0.45 17.46 -1.37
N LYS A 128 0.42 18.06 -0.17
CA LYS A 128 1.54 18.07 0.75
C LYS A 128 1.59 16.77 1.53
N TRP A 129 2.81 16.30 1.72
CA TRP A 129 3.10 15.19 2.61
C TRP A 129 3.28 15.67 4.04
N SER A 130 2.88 14.84 4.99
CA SER A 130 3.08 15.04 6.42
C SER A 130 3.25 13.68 7.12
N ASN A 131 3.56 13.73 8.41
CA ASN A 131 3.38 12.57 9.28
C ASN A 131 1.90 12.17 9.35
N LEU A 132 1.62 11.00 9.95
CA LEU A 132 0.26 10.55 10.22
C LEU A 132 -0.51 11.61 11.02
N THR A 133 -1.68 11.96 10.53
CA THR A 133 -2.60 12.89 11.17
C THR A 133 -3.53 12.18 12.14
N ASP A 134 -4.26 12.93 12.98
CA ASP A 134 -5.27 12.35 13.88
C ASP A 134 -6.37 11.58 13.10
N SER A 135 -6.69 12.04 11.88
CA SER A 135 -7.62 11.35 10.99
C SER A 135 -7.06 9.99 10.56
N ASP A 136 -5.77 9.95 10.19
CA ASP A 136 -5.09 8.72 9.78
C ASP A 136 -5.04 7.71 10.93
N ILE A 137 -4.71 8.18 12.13
CA ILE A 137 -4.69 7.36 13.35
C ILE A 137 -6.08 6.79 13.63
N THR A 138 -7.12 7.61 13.50
CA THR A 138 -8.51 7.17 13.69
C THR A 138 -8.88 6.07 12.70
N GLU A 139 -8.49 6.21 11.43
CA GLU A 139 -8.71 5.21 10.39
C GLU A 139 -7.99 3.88 10.71
N ILE A 140 -6.72 3.96 11.11
CA ILE A 140 -5.92 2.79 11.53
C ILE A 140 -6.57 2.07 12.73
N GLU A 141 -7.01 2.82 13.73
CA GLU A 141 -7.66 2.25 14.92
C GLU A 141 -9.04 1.65 14.63
N ASN A 142 -9.77 2.19 13.66
CA ASN A 142 -11.05 1.61 13.22
C ASN A 142 -10.83 0.29 12.48
N ALA A 143 -9.84 0.22 11.58
CA ALA A 143 -9.51 -1.02 10.87
C ALA A 143 -9.14 -2.17 11.83
N LYS A 144 -8.44 -1.87 12.94
CA LYS A 144 -8.08 -2.87 13.96
C LYS A 144 -9.26 -3.54 14.63
N LYS A 145 -10.41 -2.85 14.74
CA LYS A 145 -11.62 -3.32 15.42
C LYS A 145 -12.42 -4.31 14.58
N ILE A 146 -12.13 -4.44 13.29
CA ILE A 146 -12.80 -5.39 12.41
C ILE A 146 -12.47 -6.80 12.87
N LYS A 147 -13.52 -7.55 13.24
CA LYS A 147 -13.44 -8.98 13.53
C LYS A 147 -13.58 -9.73 12.20
N ARG A 148 -12.65 -10.65 11.96
CA ARG A 148 -12.83 -11.73 10.98
C ARG A 148 -13.46 -12.91 11.70
#